data_AF-A0A2H3C7T7-F1
#
_entry.id   AF-A0A2H3C7T7-F1
#
_cell.length_a   1.000
_cell.length_b   1.000
_cell.length_c   1.000
_cell.angle_alpha   90.00
_cell.angle_beta   90.00
_cell.angle_gamma   90.00
#
_symmetry.space_group_name_H-M   'P 1'
#
loop_
_entity.id
_entity.type
_entity.pdbx_description
1 polymer ?
#
loop_
_entity_poly.entity_id
_entity_poly.type
_entity_poly.pdbx_seq_one_letter_code
_entity_poly.pdbx_strand_id
1 'polypeptide(L)'
;MATTTRWTVVIKVPTPFKMIDPKMASSLTANTPHWVLIRNASSEASTQRPRAPHRARKYAKYTSYFLLSSVFGLVTIGAGIFIHDAFTYTEKHAERVPHSPLALYLERGGPNNLPIVSLQVDDEDDEEHKKLAEKPKLVIVGGGWGAMGVLQKLYPGDYNVTVVSSETFTTFTPLLPSAAVGTVQVWSLVEPIRKIIARLRGHFVRGKAVDLSMSEQLLEVETLSASGEPCRIYIPYDKLIIAVGSTSSTHGVAGLEHCFQLKTIGDAQNIRRRVMGI
;
A
#
# COMPACT_ATOMS: atom_id res chain seq x y z
N MET A 1 -17.01 -6.41 -38.42
CA MET A 1 -15.75 -6.91 -39.02
C MET A 1 -14.62 -6.63 -38.03
N ALA A 2 -14.28 -7.63 -37.22
CA ALA A 2 -13.19 -7.55 -36.25
C ALA A 2 -12.32 -8.80 -36.46
N THR A 3 -11.08 -8.59 -36.88
CA THR A 3 -10.15 -9.64 -37.27
C THR A 3 -9.33 -10.04 -36.05
N THR A 4 -9.61 -11.21 -35.50
CA THR A 4 -8.87 -11.81 -34.37
C THR A 4 -7.71 -12.64 -34.91
N THR A 5 -6.47 -12.20 -34.70
CA THR A 5 -5.26 -12.93 -35.07
C THR A 5 -4.91 -13.93 -33.96
N ARG A 6 -4.98 -15.23 -34.28
CA ARG A 6 -4.74 -16.37 -33.39
C ARG A 6 -3.32 -16.90 -33.65
N TRP A 7 -2.47 -16.94 -32.61
CA TRP A 7 -1.12 -17.50 -32.69
C TRP A 7 -1.15 -18.99 -32.28
N THR A 8 -0.66 -19.86 -33.15
CA THR A 8 -0.53 -21.31 -32.91
C THR A 8 0.94 -21.65 -32.68
N VAL A 9 1.26 -22.23 -31.52
CA VAL A 9 2.60 -22.74 -31.18
C VAL A 9 2.69 -24.19 -31.65
N VAL A 10 3.60 -24.45 -32.59
CA VAL A 10 3.88 -25.78 -33.14
C VAL A 10 5.04 -26.40 -32.37
N ILE A 11 4.76 -27.45 -31.60
CA ILE A 11 5.77 -28.23 -30.85
C ILE A 11 6.29 -29.34 -31.78
N LYS A 12 7.61 -29.36 -31.99
CA LYS A 12 8.30 -30.33 -32.86
C LYS A 12 8.71 -31.57 -32.06
N VAL A 13 8.12 -32.71 -32.41
CA VAL A 13 8.41 -34.03 -31.84
C VAL A 13 9.51 -34.73 -32.67
N PRO A 14 10.58 -35.28 -32.07
CA PRO A 14 11.53 -36.14 -32.76
C PRO A 14 11.06 -37.61 -32.81
N THR A 15 11.28 -38.22 -33.98
CA THR A 15 10.97 -39.60 -34.42
C THR A 15 11.88 -40.69 -33.79
N PRO A 16 11.55 -42.00 -33.95
CA PRO A 16 11.64 -42.98 -32.88
C PRO A 16 12.92 -43.84 -32.83
N PHE A 17 13.11 -44.45 -31.66
CA PHE A 17 14.16 -45.39 -31.29
C PHE A 17 13.82 -46.82 -31.75
N LYS A 18 14.85 -47.57 -32.20
CA LYS A 18 14.76 -48.92 -32.76
C LYS A 18 14.56 -50.01 -31.69
N MET A 19 13.75 -51.01 -32.08
CA MET A 19 13.50 -52.31 -31.44
C MET A 19 14.78 -53.11 -31.12
N ILE A 20 14.81 -53.72 -29.92
CA ILE A 20 15.45 -55.02 -29.68
C ILE A 20 14.38 -55.90 -29.01
N ASP A 21 14.19 -57.06 -29.64
CA ASP A 21 13.16 -58.06 -29.40
C ASP A 21 13.63 -59.11 -28.37
N PRO A 22 12.81 -60.09 -27.96
CA PRO A 22 12.58 -60.45 -26.56
C PRO A 22 13.15 -61.84 -26.23
N LYS A 23 13.24 -62.17 -24.94
CA LYS A 23 12.93 -63.51 -24.37
C LYS A 23 13.35 -63.60 -22.90
N MET A 24 12.57 -64.40 -22.17
CA MET A 24 12.75 -64.88 -20.79
C MET A 24 12.35 -63.93 -19.65
N ALA A 25 11.03 -63.77 -19.52
CA ALA A 25 10.39 -63.59 -18.22
C ALA A 25 9.32 -64.69 -18.04
N SER A 26 9.71 -65.76 -17.37
CA SER A 26 8.84 -66.79 -16.77
C SER A 26 9.74 -67.44 -15.73
N SER A 27 9.41 -67.60 -14.46
CA SER A 27 8.15 -67.58 -13.74
C SER A 27 8.48 -68.03 -12.30
N LEU A 28 7.56 -67.81 -11.36
CA LEU A 28 7.35 -68.60 -10.13
C LEU A 28 8.37 -68.37 -8.98
N THR A 29 7.97 -67.59 -7.97
CA THR A 29 7.32 -68.01 -6.69
C THR A 29 8.27 -68.56 -5.62
N ALA A 30 8.23 -67.87 -4.48
CA ALA A 30 8.34 -68.35 -3.09
C ALA A 30 8.95 -69.74 -2.84
N ASN A 31 10.10 -69.77 -2.17
CA ASN A 31 10.26 -70.47 -0.89
C ASN A 31 11.65 -70.18 -0.27
N THR A 32 11.64 -69.77 1.00
CA THR A 32 12.73 -70.02 1.96
C THR A 32 12.77 -71.53 2.31
N PRO A 33 13.72 -72.07 3.11
CA PRO A 33 14.94 -71.51 3.73
C PRO A 33 16.18 -72.41 3.54
N HIS A 34 17.32 -71.96 4.05
CA HIS A 34 18.31 -72.68 4.89
C HIS A 34 19.75 -72.27 4.60
N TRP A 35 20.39 -71.84 5.68
CA TRP A 35 21.80 -71.52 5.83
C TRP A 35 22.62 -72.80 5.90
N VAL A 36 23.69 -72.90 5.11
CA VAL A 36 24.82 -73.79 5.39
C VAL A 36 26.10 -73.06 4.98
N LEU A 37 26.96 -72.89 5.97
CA LEU A 37 28.31 -72.34 5.86
C LEU A 37 29.23 -73.36 5.20
N ILE A 38 29.86 -73.01 4.07
CA ILE A 38 31.11 -73.63 3.62
C ILE A 38 32.07 -72.53 3.18
N ARG A 39 33.15 -72.40 3.96
CA ARG A 39 34.41 -71.76 3.58
C ARG A 39 35.02 -72.55 2.41
N ASN A 40 35.42 -71.85 1.37
CA ASN A 40 36.54 -72.22 0.48
C ASN A 40 37.02 -70.92 -0.17
N ALA A 41 38.16 -70.41 0.25
CA ALA A 41 39.49 -70.74 -0.28
C ALA A 41 39.98 -69.54 -1.09
N SER A 42 40.84 -68.78 -0.42
CA SER A 42 41.77 -67.78 -0.93
C SER A 42 42.03 -67.82 -2.43
N SER A 43 41.66 -66.74 -3.11
CA SER A 43 42.46 -66.21 -4.20
C SER A 43 42.73 -64.74 -3.88
N GLU A 44 43.99 -64.43 -3.60
CA GLU A 44 44.48 -63.06 -3.45
C GLU A 44 44.30 -62.33 -4.79
N ALA A 45 43.20 -61.62 -4.93
CA ALA A 45 43.00 -60.62 -5.97
C ALA A 45 42.98 -59.25 -5.31
N SER A 46 44.13 -58.58 -5.33
CA SER A 46 44.30 -57.20 -4.89
C SER A 46 43.27 -56.30 -5.60
N THR A 47 42.18 -55.97 -4.89
CA THR A 47 41.10 -55.15 -5.45
C THR A 47 41.53 -53.70 -5.40
N GLN A 48 42.19 -53.22 -6.46
CA GLN A 48 42.41 -51.80 -6.65
C GLN A 48 41.05 -51.09 -6.78
N ARG A 49 40.75 -50.18 -5.84
CA ARG A 49 39.56 -49.31 -5.92
C ARG A 49 39.57 -48.57 -7.27
N PRO A 50 38.45 -48.51 -8.02
CA PRO A 50 38.41 -47.79 -9.28
C PRO A 50 38.72 -46.31 -9.02
N ARG A 51 39.86 -45.84 -9.53
CA ARG A 51 40.24 -44.42 -9.50
C ARG A 51 39.26 -43.66 -10.40
N ALA A 52 38.37 -42.88 -9.79
CA ALA A 52 37.51 -41.95 -10.51
C ALA A 52 38.34 -41.14 -11.53
N PRO A 53 37.85 -40.94 -12.76
CA PRO A 53 38.65 -40.35 -13.83
C PRO A 53 39.13 -38.97 -13.40
N HIS A 54 40.43 -38.72 -13.54
CA HIS A 54 41.13 -37.54 -13.02
C HIS A 54 40.52 -36.19 -13.48
N ARG A 55 39.71 -36.20 -14.55
CA ARG A 55 38.93 -35.06 -15.05
C ARG A 55 37.69 -34.76 -14.19
N ALA A 56 36.94 -35.76 -13.73
CA ALA A 56 35.75 -35.56 -12.89
C ALA A 56 36.08 -34.88 -11.55
N ARG A 57 37.22 -35.25 -10.94
CA ARG A 57 37.72 -34.61 -9.71
C ARG A 57 38.16 -33.17 -9.93
N LYS A 58 38.67 -32.83 -11.12
CA LYS A 58 38.97 -31.43 -11.50
C LYS A 58 37.69 -30.62 -11.67
N TYR A 59 36.71 -31.15 -12.41
CA TYR A 59 35.42 -30.47 -12.58
C TYR A 59 34.71 -30.26 -11.24
N ALA A 60 34.63 -31.27 -10.37
CA ALA A 60 34.05 -31.13 -9.03
C ALA A 60 34.76 -30.08 -8.16
N LYS A 61 36.08 -29.93 -8.32
CA LYS A 61 36.88 -28.93 -7.60
C LYS A 61 36.63 -27.51 -8.12
N TYR A 62 36.51 -27.34 -9.44
CA TYR A 62 36.22 -26.02 -10.03
C TYR A 62 34.75 -25.61 -9.85
N THR A 63 33.80 -26.55 -9.90
CA THR A 63 32.40 -26.25 -9.59
C THR A 63 32.20 -25.91 -8.12
N SER A 64 32.91 -26.56 -7.19
CA SER A 64 32.86 -26.16 -5.78
C SER A 64 33.44 -24.76 -5.55
N TYR A 65 34.54 -24.39 -6.23
CA TYR A 65 35.06 -23.02 -6.19
C TYR A 65 34.09 -21.99 -6.75
N PHE A 66 33.39 -22.31 -7.83
CA PHE A 66 32.39 -21.41 -8.42
C PHE A 66 31.21 -21.18 -7.48
N LEU A 67 30.70 -22.23 -6.84
CA LEU A 67 29.63 -22.12 -5.85
C LEU A 67 30.06 -21.34 -4.61
N LEU A 68 31.26 -21.61 -4.09
CA LEU A 68 31.79 -20.89 -2.93
C LEU A 68 31.97 -19.40 -3.23
N SER A 69 32.49 -19.07 -4.42
CA SER A 69 32.67 -17.69 -4.88
C SER A 69 31.32 -16.98 -5.05
N SER A 70 30.31 -17.66 -5.59
CA SER A 70 28.97 -17.09 -5.76
C SER A 70 28.30 -16.79 -4.41
N VAL A 71 28.41 -17.71 -3.44
CA VAL A 71 27.90 -17.52 -2.08
C VAL A 71 28.63 -16.38 -1.39
N PHE A 72 29.97 -16.32 -1.51
CA PHE A 72 30.75 -15.22 -0.96
C PHE A 72 30.37 -13.87 -1.57
N GLY A 73 30.15 -13.81 -2.88
CA GLY A 73 29.68 -12.60 -3.57
C GLY A 73 28.32 -12.13 -3.06
N LEU A 74 27.34 -13.04 -2.94
CA LEU A 74 26.02 -12.73 -2.40
C LEU A 74 26.07 -12.25 -0.95
N VAL A 75 26.88 -12.90 -0.10
CA VAL A 75 27.05 -12.49 1.30
C VAL A 75 27.74 -11.13 1.39
N THR A 76 28.74 -10.86 0.56
CA THR A 76 29.45 -9.58 0.57
C THR A 76 28.56 -8.44 0.11
N ILE A 77 27.77 -8.64 -0.95
CA ILE A 77 26.79 -7.66 -1.43
C ILE A 77 25.69 -7.46 -0.39
N GLY A 78 25.14 -8.54 0.18
CA GLY A 78 24.13 -8.47 1.23
C GLY A 78 24.64 -7.73 2.46
N ALA A 79 25.83 -8.06 2.95
CA ALA A 79 26.47 -7.36 4.05
C ALA A 79 26.73 -5.89 3.71
N GLY A 80 27.15 -5.57 2.49
CA GLY A 80 27.28 -4.19 2.02
C GLY A 80 25.96 -3.42 2.05
N ILE A 81 24.86 -4.04 1.64
CA ILE A 81 23.52 -3.43 1.72
C ILE A 81 23.11 -3.23 3.19
N PHE A 82 23.29 -4.23 4.06
CA PHE A 82 22.93 -4.11 5.47
C PHE A 82 23.79 -3.10 6.22
N ILE A 83 25.09 -3.02 5.90
CA ILE A 83 25.98 -1.99 6.43
C ILE A 83 25.52 -0.63 5.91
N HIS A 84 25.23 -0.49 4.62
CA HIS A 84 24.72 0.75 4.08
C HIS A 84 23.40 1.14 4.76
N ASP A 85 22.44 0.25 4.87
CA ASP A 85 21.14 0.47 5.54
C ASP A 85 21.32 0.90 7.01
N ALA A 86 22.17 0.19 7.76
CA ALA A 86 22.45 0.49 9.17
C ALA A 86 23.12 1.86 9.38
N PHE A 87 23.98 2.28 8.47
CA PHE A 87 24.69 3.56 8.56
C PHE A 87 23.95 4.72 7.89
N THR A 88 23.09 4.46 6.91
CA THR A 88 22.34 5.49 6.17
C THR A 88 21.20 6.07 7.01
N TYR A 89 20.52 5.27 7.82
CA TYR A 89 19.41 5.73 8.68
C TYR A 89 19.83 5.98 10.13
N THR A 90 21.08 6.38 10.37
CA THR A 90 21.46 6.87 11.70
C THR A 90 20.79 8.24 11.91
N GLU A 91 19.88 8.32 12.89
CA GLU A 91 19.05 9.45 13.41
C GLU A 91 19.75 10.82 13.66
N LYS A 92 20.94 11.06 13.12
CA LYS A 92 21.75 12.28 13.35
C LYS A 92 21.13 13.59 12.84
N HIS A 93 19.97 13.56 12.19
CA HIS A 93 19.40 14.73 11.51
C HIS A 93 17.91 14.97 11.77
N ALA A 94 17.25 14.24 12.69
CA ALA A 94 15.84 14.47 13.02
C ALA A 94 15.58 15.92 13.49
N GLU A 95 16.57 16.53 14.16
CA GLU A 95 16.47 17.90 14.68
C GLU A 95 16.81 19.02 13.67
N ARG A 96 17.20 18.69 12.43
CA ARG A 96 17.66 19.66 11.42
C ARG A 96 16.69 19.90 10.26
N VAL A 97 15.45 19.40 10.36
CA VAL A 97 14.40 19.78 9.39
C VAL A 97 14.01 21.22 9.71
N PRO A 98 14.16 22.18 8.78
CA PRO A 98 13.71 23.55 9.01
C PRO A 98 12.18 23.51 9.19
N HIS A 99 11.74 23.84 10.40
CA HIS A 99 10.32 23.95 10.72
C HIS A 99 10.09 25.28 11.41
N SER A 100 8.93 25.86 11.14
CA SER A 100 8.55 27.09 11.80
C SER A 100 8.35 26.85 13.29
N PRO A 101 8.90 27.67 14.19
CA PRO A 101 8.65 27.55 15.62
C PRO A 101 7.14 27.68 15.95
N LEU A 102 6.39 28.42 15.14
CA LEU A 102 4.94 28.59 15.29
C LEU A 102 4.14 27.32 14.96
N ALA A 103 4.72 26.39 14.17
CA ALA A 103 4.09 25.10 13.90
C ALA A 103 4.16 24.16 15.12
N LEU A 104 5.16 24.34 16.00
CA LEU A 104 5.31 23.57 17.23
C LEU A 104 4.62 24.23 18.43
N TYR A 105 4.62 25.56 18.48
CA TYR A 105 4.03 26.36 19.55
C TYR A 105 2.91 27.22 19.00
N LEU A 106 1.71 26.64 18.95
CA LEU A 106 0.52 27.30 18.44
C LEU A 106 0.09 28.44 19.37
N GLU A 107 -0.02 29.64 18.83
CA GLU A 107 -0.67 30.76 19.51
C GLU A 107 -2.14 30.42 19.74
N ARG A 108 -2.65 30.80 20.91
CA ARG A 108 -4.07 30.60 21.24
C ARG A 108 -4.83 31.89 21.04
N GLY A 109 -6.06 31.78 20.55
CA GLY A 109 -6.94 32.92 20.35
C GLY A 109 -8.33 32.47 19.96
N GLY A 110 -9.10 33.39 19.37
CA GLY A 110 -10.49 33.13 19.04
C GLY A 110 -11.44 33.22 20.22
N PRO A 111 -12.76 33.14 19.96
CA PRO A 111 -13.80 33.19 20.99
C PRO A 111 -13.61 32.15 22.10
N ASN A 112 -13.10 30.97 21.74
CA ASN A 112 -12.93 29.82 22.64
C ASN A 112 -11.47 29.62 23.14
N ASN A 113 -10.56 30.58 22.88
CA ASN A 113 -9.14 30.50 23.25
C ASN A 113 -8.47 29.16 22.86
N LEU A 114 -8.69 28.74 21.62
CA LEU A 114 -8.17 27.50 21.05
C LEU A 114 -6.85 27.76 20.31
N PRO A 115 -5.97 26.73 20.17
CA PRO A 115 -4.77 26.83 19.36
C PRO A 115 -5.09 27.14 17.89
N ILE A 116 -4.42 28.13 17.31
CA ILE A 116 -4.59 28.59 15.93
C ILE A 116 -3.46 28.03 15.06
N VAL A 117 -3.81 27.25 14.04
CA VAL A 117 -2.86 26.68 13.08
C VAL A 117 -2.63 27.68 11.95
N SER A 118 -1.78 28.68 12.21
CA SER A 118 -1.49 29.75 11.26
C SER A 118 -0.54 29.33 10.14
N LEU A 119 0.40 28.43 10.42
CA LEU A 119 1.36 27.87 9.47
C LEU A 119 1.25 26.35 9.49
N GLN A 120 1.46 25.72 8.33
CA GLN A 120 1.58 24.27 8.22
C GLN A 120 3.04 23.84 8.36
N VAL A 121 3.27 22.60 8.78
CA VAL A 121 4.63 22.08 9.04
C VAL A 121 5.46 22.04 7.74
N ASP A 122 4.81 21.73 6.62
CA ASP A 122 5.40 21.56 5.30
C ASP A 122 5.55 22.88 4.52
N ASP A 123 5.17 24.03 5.10
CA ASP A 123 5.31 25.34 4.45
C ASP A 123 6.78 25.75 4.25
N GLU A 124 7.70 25.25 5.08
CA GLU A 124 9.13 25.61 5.06
C GLU A 124 10.03 24.59 4.33
N ASP A 125 9.47 23.46 3.88
CA ASP A 125 10.24 22.34 3.30
C ASP A 125 10.95 22.72 1.99
N ASP A 126 10.28 23.46 1.11
CA ASP A 126 10.78 23.84 -0.23
C ASP A 126 10.48 25.32 -0.55
N GLU A 127 11.27 25.91 -1.47
CA GLU A 127 11.05 27.28 -1.97
C GLU A 127 9.69 27.48 -2.66
N GLU A 128 9.11 26.44 -3.25
CA GLU A 128 7.75 26.52 -3.81
C GLU A 128 6.68 26.56 -2.71
N HIS A 129 6.85 25.79 -1.63
CA HIS A 129 5.94 25.81 -0.48
C HIS A 129 5.98 27.16 0.24
N LYS A 130 7.17 27.75 0.41
CA LYS A 130 7.30 29.12 0.95
C LYS A 130 6.56 30.16 0.12
N LYS A 131 6.69 30.09 -1.22
CA LYS A 131 5.95 30.99 -2.13
C LYS A 131 4.43 30.79 -2.06
N LEU A 132 3.98 29.57 -1.82
CA LEU A 132 2.56 29.27 -1.61
C LEU A 132 2.08 29.75 -0.25
N ALA A 133 2.89 29.66 0.81
CA ALA A 133 2.55 30.14 2.14
C ALA A 133 2.25 31.65 2.19
N GLU A 134 2.87 32.45 1.31
CA GLU A 134 2.58 33.89 1.13
C GLU A 134 1.27 34.17 0.36
N LYS A 135 0.67 33.17 -0.29
CA LYS A 135 -0.58 33.31 -1.04
C LYS A 135 -1.78 33.37 -0.10
N PRO A 136 -2.90 33.97 -0.54
CA PRO A 136 -4.13 33.96 0.23
C PRO A 136 -4.58 32.54 0.59
N LYS A 137 -5.02 32.35 1.84
CA LYS A 137 -5.43 31.06 2.40
C LYS A 137 -6.84 30.70 1.95
N LEU A 138 -6.95 29.63 1.16
CA LEU A 138 -8.21 29.05 0.73
C LEU A 138 -8.48 27.77 1.52
N VAL A 139 -9.46 27.83 2.43
CA VAL A 139 -9.91 26.66 3.18
C VAL A 139 -11.15 26.07 2.53
N ILE A 140 -11.11 24.77 2.25
CA ILE A 140 -12.23 24.01 1.67
C ILE A 140 -12.68 22.98 2.70
N VAL A 141 -13.95 23.06 3.12
CA VAL A 141 -14.53 22.14 4.10
C VAL A 141 -15.34 21.07 3.38
N GLY A 142 -14.94 19.82 3.55
CA GLY A 142 -15.52 18.64 2.93
C GLY A 142 -14.73 18.14 1.72
N GLY A 143 -14.78 16.82 1.50
CA GLY A 143 -14.11 16.14 0.39
C GLY A 143 -15.07 15.61 -0.69
N GLY A 144 -16.30 16.14 -0.77
CA GLY A 144 -17.32 15.67 -1.70
C GLY A 144 -17.18 16.25 -3.12
N TRP A 145 -18.21 16.05 -3.93
CA TRP A 145 -18.30 16.54 -5.31
C TRP A 145 -18.10 18.05 -5.46
N GLY A 146 -18.65 18.85 -4.53
CA GLY A 146 -18.49 20.30 -4.55
C GLY A 146 -17.03 20.73 -4.39
N ALA A 147 -16.32 20.13 -3.42
CA ALA A 147 -14.90 20.37 -3.22
C ALA A 147 -14.08 19.89 -4.42
N MET A 148 -14.40 18.72 -4.97
CA MET A 148 -13.71 18.15 -6.13
C MET A 148 -13.81 19.06 -7.36
N GLY A 149 -15.00 19.59 -7.64
CA GLY A 149 -15.22 20.49 -8.77
C GLY A 149 -14.43 21.79 -8.67
N VAL A 150 -14.17 22.28 -7.45
CA VAL A 150 -13.30 23.44 -7.22
C VAL A 150 -11.82 23.06 -7.34
N LEU A 151 -11.40 22.00 -6.66
CA LEU A 151 -10.01 21.51 -6.67
C LEU A 151 -9.49 21.18 -8.07
N GLN A 152 -10.36 20.70 -8.96
CA GLN A 152 -9.99 20.42 -10.36
C GLN A 152 -9.80 21.69 -11.21
N LYS A 153 -10.47 22.80 -10.87
CA LYS A 153 -10.42 24.05 -11.63
C LYS A 153 -9.37 25.04 -11.14
N LEU A 154 -8.90 24.90 -9.90
CA LEU A 154 -7.85 25.75 -9.34
C LEU A 154 -6.51 25.54 -10.08
N TYR A 155 -5.77 26.62 -10.30
CA TYR A 155 -4.40 26.54 -10.81
C TYR A 155 -3.41 26.49 -9.63
N PRO A 156 -2.31 25.72 -9.75
CA PRO A 156 -1.24 25.75 -8.77
C PRO A 156 -0.65 27.17 -8.67
N GLY A 157 -0.47 27.69 -7.45
CA GLY A 157 0.08 29.04 -7.23
C GLY A 157 -0.95 30.16 -6.98
N ASP A 158 -2.24 29.91 -7.19
CA ASP A 158 -3.29 30.92 -6.97
C ASP A 158 -3.55 31.17 -5.47
N TYR A 159 -3.57 30.11 -4.67
CA TYR A 159 -3.93 30.10 -3.25
C TYR A 159 -3.09 29.10 -2.47
N ASN A 160 -2.91 29.34 -1.17
CA ASN A 160 -2.54 28.28 -0.23
C ASN A 160 -3.80 27.47 0.10
N VAL A 161 -3.92 26.27 -0.46
CA VAL A 161 -5.14 25.46 -0.37
C VAL A 161 -5.05 24.50 0.81
N THR A 162 -5.99 24.60 1.74
CA THR A 162 -6.16 23.62 2.83
C THR A 162 -7.53 22.95 2.73
N VAL A 163 -7.55 21.62 2.67
CA VAL A 163 -8.80 20.84 2.66
C VAL A 163 -9.02 20.21 4.03
N VAL A 164 -10.15 20.54 4.65
CA VAL A 164 -10.57 19.98 5.95
C VAL A 164 -11.68 18.97 5.72
N SER A 165 -11.47 17.72 6.09
CA SER A 165 -12.49 16.67 5.96
C SER A 165 -12.32 15.58 7.01
N SER A 166 -13.43 15.04 7.52
CA SER A 166 -13.41 13.91 8.45
C SER A 166 -12.93 12.63 7.75
N GLU A 167 -13.31 12.48 6.47
CA GLU A 167 -12.91 11.38 5.59
C GLU A 167 -11.64 11.72 4.81
N THR A 168 -10.79 10.72 4.58
CA THR A 168 -9.50 10.86 3.86
C THR A 168 -9.61 10.65 2.35
N PHE A 169 -10.78 10.19 1.88
CA PHE A 169 -11.07 9.89 0.49
C PHE A 169 -12.38 10.55 0.08
N THR A 170 -12.50 10.84 -1.22
CA THR A 170 -13.76 11.17 -1.85
C THR A 170 -14.42 9.89 -2.37
N THR A 171 -15.76 9.89 -2.47
CA THR A 171 -16.53 8.73 -2.94
C THR A 171 -17.34 9.07 -4.18
N PHE A 172 -17.26 8.22 -5.20
CA PHE A 172 -18.10 8.28 -6.40
C PHE A 172 -19.50 7.75 -6.08
N THR A 173 -20.32 8.62 -5.49
CA THR A 173 -21.66 8.30 -5.00
C THR A 173 -22.61 7.64 -6.01
N PRO A 174 -22.56 7.90 -7.34
CA PRO A 174 -23.50 7.26 -8.29
C PRO A 174 -23.40 5.73 -8.37
N LEU A 175 -22.24 5.14 -8.04
CA LEU A 175 -22.03 3.68 -8.10
C LEU A 175 -22.20 2.99 -6.73
N LEU A 176 -22.53 3.72 -5.66
CA LEU A 176 -22.77 3.12 -4.35
C LEU A 176 -23.81 1.98 -4.36
N PRO A 177 -24.93 2.08 -5.09
CA PRO A 177 -25.88 0.96 -5.19
C PRO A 177 -25.25 -0.30 -5.79
N SER A 178 -24.42 -0.15 -6.83
CA SER A 178 -23.70 -1.25 -7.46
C SER A 178 -22.66 -1.87 -6.53
N ALA A 179 -22.06 -1.07 -5.64
CA ALA A 179 -21.12 -1.56 -4.63
C ALA A 179 -21.83 -2.34 -3.52
N ALA A 180 -23.05 -1.95 -3.13
CA ALA A 180 -23.84 -2.65 -2.12
C ALA A 180 -24.20 -4.08 -2.54
N VAL A 181 -24.49 -4.30 -3.83
CA VAL A 181 -24.75 -5.64 -4.37
C VAL A 181 -23.49 -6.41 -4.78
N GLY A 182 -22.32 -5.75 -4.81
CA GLY A 182 -21.04 -6.35 -5.16
C GLY A 182 -20.73 -6.44 -6.66
N THR A 183 -21.49 -5.75 -7.53
CA THR A 183 -21.18 -5.63 -8.97
C THR A 183 -19.87 -4.89 -9.20
N VAL A 184 -19.58 -3.90 -8.35
CA VAL A 184 -18.32 -3.15 -8.35
C VAL A 184 -17.69 -3.22 -6.96
N GLN A 185 -16.37 -3.17 -6.92
CA GLN A 185 -15.64 -3.16 -5.66
C GLN A 185 -15.67 -1.75 -5.06
N VAL A 186 -15.91 -1.66 -3.74
CA VAL A 186 -15.92 -0.39 -2.98
C VAL A 186 -14.67 0.45 -3.23
N TRP A 187 -13.49 -0.18 -3.31
CA TRP A 187 -12.22 0.49 -3.54
C TRP A 187 -12.11 1.17 -4.91
N SER A 188 -12.92 0.73 -5.89
CA SER A 188 -13.00 1.37 -7.20
C SER A 188 -13.81 2.68 -7.18
N LEU A 189 -14.53 2.96 -6.08
CA LEU A 189 -15.34 4.16 -5.92
C LEU A 189 -14.64 5.24 -5.09
N VAL A 190 -13.48 4.95 -4.49
CA VAL A 190 -12.76 5.90 -3.64
C VAL A 190 -11.57 6.49 -4.36
N GLU A 191 -11.34 7.78 -4.13
CA GLU A 191 -10.09 8.44 -4.51
C GLU A 191 -9.53 9.19 -3.29
N PRO A 192 -8.26 8.95 -2.88
CA PRO A 192 -7.66 9.65 -1.75
C PRO A 192 -7.57 11.17 -1.99
N ILE A 193 -8.08 11.98 -1.06
CA ILE A 193 -8.08 13.45 -1.18
C ILE A 193 -6.67 13.99 -1.33
N ARG A 194 -5.71 13.43 -0.57
CA ARG A 194 -4.28 13.79 -0.65
C ARG A 194 -3.71 13.69 -2.07
N LYS A 195 -4.13 12.68 -2.84
CA LYS A 195 -3.66 12.50 -4.22
C LYS A 195 -4.19 13.59 -5.16
N ILE A 196 -5.42 14.06 -4.93
CA ILE A 196 -6.03 15.13 -5.72
C ILE A 196 -5.36 16.47 -5.42
N ILE A 197 -5.18 16.80 -4.14
CA ILE A 197 -4.62 18.10 -3.73
C ILE A 197 -3.11 18.20 -3.97
N ALA A 198 -2.40 17.08 -4.13
CA ALA A 198 -0.96 17.06 -4.40
C ALA A 198 -0.59 17.88 -5.66
N ARG A 199 -1.49 17.93 -6.66
CA ARG A 199 -1.32 18.79 -7.85
C ARG A 199 -1.20 20.27 -7.50
N LEU A 200 -1.90 20.71 -6.46
CA LEU A 200 -1.92 22.09 -5.98
C LEU A 200 -0.89 22.35 -4.89
N ARG A 201 -0.10 21.33 -4.49
CA ARG A 201 0.75 21.37 -3.28
C ARG A 201 -0.02 21.84 -2.05
N GLY A 202 -1.30 21.47 -1.96
CA GLY A 202 -2.17 21.88 -0.86
C GLY A 202 -2.11 20.92 0.33
N HIS A 203 -2.59 21.39 1.47
CA HIS A 203 -2.59 20.67 2.74
C HIS A 203 -3.91 19.95 2.98
N PHE A 204 -3.84 18.80 3.65
CA PHE A 204 -5.01 18.04 4.07
C PHE A 204 -5.07 17.93 5.58
N VAL A 205 -6.12 18.48 6.17
CA VAL A 205 -6.40 18.35 7.60
C VAL A 205 -7.53 17.34 7.79
N ARG A 206 -7.22 16.22 8.44
CA ARG A 206 -8.24 15.26 8.86
C ARG A 206 -8.96 15.82 10.09
N GLY A 207 -10.20 16.26 9.92
CA GLY A 207 -10.95 16.85 11.01
C GLY A 207 -12.38 17.19 10.62
N LYS A 208 -13.22 17.39 11.63
CA LYS A 208 -14.61 17.79 11.46
C LYS A 208 -14.72 19.29 11.75
N ALA A 209 -15.19 20.07 10.78
CA ALA A 209 -15.54 21.46 11.05
C ALA A 209 -16.75 21.51 11.99
N VAL A 210 -16.62 22.25 13.08
CA VAL A 210 -17.64 22.34 14.15
C VAL A 210 -18.36 23.69 14.08
N ASP A 211 -17.60 24.77 14.01
CA ASP A 211 -18.12 26.13 14.06
C ASP A 211 -17.29 27.09 13.20
N LEU A 212 -17.84 28.27 12.94
CA LEU A 212 -17.25 29.28 12.07
C LEU A 212 -17.30 30.67 12.72
N SER A 213 -16.14 31.21 13.07
CA SER A 213 -16.01 32.60 13.50
C SER A 213 -15.77 33.51 12.30
N MET A 214 -16.83 34.12 11.79
CA MET A 214 -16.73 35.03 10.63
C MET A 214 -16.05 36.36 10.97
N SER A 215 -16.13 36.83 12.22
CA SER A 215 -15.55 38.10 12.65
C SER A 215 -14.02 38.07 12.66
N GLU A 216 -13.44 36.93 13.04
CA GLU A 216 -11.99 36.73 13.12
C GLU A 216 -11.45 35.85 11.98
N GLN A 217 -12.32 35.41 11.07
CA GLN A 217 -12.00 34.53 9.95
C GLN A 217 -11.30 33.23 10.39
N LEU A 218 -11.85 32.59 11.42
CA LEU A 218 -11.34 31.34 12.00
C LEU A 218 -12.35 30.21 11.83
N LEU A 219 -11.91 29.08 11.30
CA LEU A 219 -12.69 27.84 11.22
C LEU A 219 -12.36 26.94 12.41
N GLU A 220 -13.35 26.59 13.24
CA GLU A 220 -13.17 25.63 14.33
C GLU A 220 -13.22 24.20 13.79
N VAL A 221 -12.15 23.45 14.00
CA VAL A 221 -12.02 22.07 13.56
C VAL A 221 -11.70 21.17 14.75
N GLU A 222 -12.51 20.13 14.90
CA GLU A 222 -12.26 19.02 15.80
C GLU A 222 -11.39 17.99 15.08
N THR A 223 -10.21 17.71 15.63
CA THR A 223 -9.24 16.75 15.10
C THR A 223 -8.70 15.86 16.22
N LEU A 224 -7.80 14.95 15.89
CA LEU A 224 -7.11 14.11 16.87
C LEU A 224 -5.72 14.69 17.13
N SER A 225 -5.39 14.85 18.40
CA SER A 225 -4.05 15.21 18.85
C SER A 225 -3.05 14.10 18.52
N ALA A 226 -1.74 14.40 18.61
CA ALA A 226 -0.68 13.39 18.52
C ALA A 226 -0.83 12.26 19.55
N SER A 227 -1.45 12.55 20.70
CA SER A 227 -1.81 11.58 21.74
C SER A 227 -3.05 10.73 21.42
N GLY A 228 -3.74 11.00 20.31
CA GLY A 228 -4.99 10.34 19.91
C GLY A 228 -6.25 10.88 20.59
N GLU A 229 -6.13 11.87 21.46
CA GLU A 229 -7.28 12.51 22.12
C GLU A 229 -7.95 13.54 21.19
N PRO A 230 -9.29 13.69 21.26
CA PRO A 230 -9.98 14.71 20.49
C PRO A 230 -9.56 16.10 20.97
N CYS A 231 -9.11 16.93 20.05
CA CYS A 231 -8.74 18.32 20.31
C CYS A 231 -9.44 19.25 19.31
N ARG A 232 -9.57 20.52 19.69
CA ARG A 232 -10.14 21.57 18.84
C ARG A 232 -9.07 22.57 18.48
N ILE A 233 -9.01 22.92 17.23
CA ILE A 233 -8.05 23.86 16.65
C ILE A 233 -8.81 24.89 15.81
N TYR A 234 -8.24 26.09 15.68
CA TYR A 234 -8.69 27.07 14.70
C TYR A 234 -7.80 27.04 13.47
N ILE A 235 -8.40 27.09 12.29
CA ILE A 235 -7.70 27.25 11.01
C ILE A 235 -8.09 28.61 10.44
N PRO A 236 -7.15 29.56 10.30
CA PRO A 236 -7.41 30.85 9.70
C PRO A 236 -7.63 30.72 8.19
N TYR A 237 -8.53 31.53 7.64
CA TYR A 237 -8.85 31.52 6.21
C TYR A 237 -9.03 32.94 5.67
N ASP A 238 -8.62 33.18 4.42
CA ASP A 238 -9.01 34.39 3.68
C ASP A 238 -10.27 34.14 2.86
N LYS A 239 -10.37 32.92 2.31
CA LYS A 239 -11.53 32.44 1.57
C LYS A 239 -11.94 31.08 2.09
N LEU A 240 -13.23 30.91 2.32
CA LEU A 240 -13.81 29.66 2.81
C LEU A 240 -14.80 29.11 1.79
N ILE A 241 -14.66 27.83 1.46
CA ILE A 241 -15.61 27.08 0.63
C ILE A 241 -16.22 25.98 1.47
N ILE A 242 -17.53 26.03 1.67
CA ILE A 242 -18.28 25.02 2.42
C ILE A 242 -18.89 24.01 1.44
N ALA A 243 -18.34 22.80 1.43
CA ALA A 243 -18.72 21.70 0.56
C ALA A 243 -18.94 20.37 1.34
N VAL A 244 -19.48 20.47 2.56
CA VAL A 244 -19.74 19.34 3.48
C VAL A 244 -20.84 18.39 3.01
N GLY A 245 -21.66 18.81 2.05
CA GLY A 245 -22.81 18.04 1.59
C GLY A 245 -23.96 18.07 2.60
N SER A 246 -24.64 16.94 2.76
CA SER A 246 -25.80 16.80 3.66
C SER A 246 -25.74 15.47 4.40
N THR A 247 -26.55 15.30 5.43
CA THR A 247 -26.79 14.01 6.10
C THR A 247 -28.19 13.47 5.75
N SER A 248 -28.43 12.19 5.98
CA SER A 248 -29.77 11.61 5.81
C SER A 248 -30.64 12.01 7.00
N SER A 249 -31.77 12.67 6.73
CA SER A 249 -32.74 13.03 7.77
C SER A 249 -33.79 11.93 7.93
N THR A 250 -34.11 11.57 9.18
CA THR A 250 -35.17 10.61 9.50
C THR A 250 -36.56 11.23 9.53
N HIS A 251 -36.67 12.57 9.50
CA HIS A 251 -37.94 13.30 9.51
C HIS A 251 -38.93 12.88 10.61
N GLY A 252 -38.45 12.27 11.70
CA GLY A 252 -39.28 11.80 12.82
C GLY A 252 -40.10 10.54 12.55
N VAL A 253 -39.89 9.83 11.43
CA VAL A 253 -40.59 8.57 11.14
C VAL A 253 -40.00 7.45 11.99
N ALA A 254 -40.82 6.86 12.86
CA ALA A 254 -40.43 5.71 13.67
C ALA A 254 -40.18 4.47 12.81
N GLY A 255 -39.19 3.65 13.19
CA GLY A 255 -38.80 2.43 12.48
C GLY A 255 -37.69 2.63 11.44
N LEU A 256 -37.31 3.87 11.11
CA LEU A 256 -36.17 4.15 10.23
C LEU A 256 -34.83 3.71 10.83
N GLU A 257 -34.75 3.60 12.16
CA GLU A 257 -33.64 3.00 12.90
C GLU A 257 -33.37 1.54 12.53
N HIS A 258 -34.35 0.84 11.96
CA HIS A 258 -34.22 -0.52 11.47
C HIS A 258 -33.87 -0.60 9.97
N CYS A 259 -33.81 0.53 9.28
CA CYS A 259 -33.49 0.60 7.86
C CYS A 259 -32.00 0.89 7.64
N PHE A 260 -31.44 0.35 6.55
CA PHE A 260 -30.12 0.73 6.09
C PHE A 260 -30.21 1.96 5.19
N GLN A 261 -29.34 2.94 5.44
CA GLN A 261 -29.12 4.06 4.53
C GLN A 261 -28.16 3.63 3.41
N LEU A 262 -28.00 4.48 2.38
CA LEU A 262 -27.02 4.26 1.31
C LEU A 262 -26.40 5.60 0.90
N LYS A 263 -25.56 6.15 1.78
CA LYS A 263 -24.90 7.44 1.56
C LYS A 263 -23.38 7.34 1.62
N THR A 264 -22.88 6.49 2.50
CA THR A 264 -21.46 6.25 2.71
C THR A 264 -21.05 4.88 2.20
N ILE A 265 -19.74 4.66 2.15
CA ILE A 265 -19.18 3.34 1.87
C ILE A 265 -19.50 2.34 2.98
N GLY A 266 -19.46 2.80 4.24
CA GLY A 266 -19.84 1.99 5.39
C GLY A 266 -21.27 1.47 5.25
N ASP A 267 -22.18 2.31 4.76
CA ASP A 267 -23.57 1.96 4.49
C ASP A 267 -23.69 0.84 3.45
N ALA A 268 -23.02 0.99 2.31
CA ALA A 268 -23.03 -0.03 1.24
C ALA A 268 -22.47 -1.37 1.75
N GLN A 269 -21.40 -1.34 2.56
CA GLN A 269 -20.82 -2.53 3.18
C GLN A 269 -21.75 -3.16 4.23
N ASN A 270 -22.45 -2.34 5.03
CA ASN A 270 -23.43 -2.79 6.02
C ASN A 270 -24.60 -3.53 5.34
N ILE A 271 -25.15 -2.96 4.26
CA ILE A 271 -26.19 -3.62 3.45
C ILE A 271 -25.70 -4.96 2.92
N ARG A 272 -24.51 -4.97 2.30
CA ARG A 272 -23.94 -6.18 1.73
C ARG A 272 -23.76 -7.28 2.79
N ARG A 273 -23.20 -6.94 3.95
CA ARG A 273 -23.02 -7.86 5.08
C ARG A 273 -24.34 -8.45 5.54
N ARG A 274 -25.37 -7.61 5.71
CA ARG A 274 -26.72 -8.05 6.07
C ARG A 274 -27.32 -9.03 5.07
N VAL A 275 -27.16 -8.78 3.77
CA VAL A 275 -27.69 -9.65 2.70
C VAL A 275 -26.92 -10.97 2.61
N MET A 276 -25.60 -10.93 2.78
CA MET A 276 -24.74 -12.12 2.71
C MET A 276 -24.75 -12.96 4.00
N GLY A 277 -25.30 -12.44 5.10
CA GLY A 277 -25.35 -13.13 6.39
C GLY A 277 -23.99 -13.26 7.09
N ILE A 278 -23.06 -12.33 6.81
CA ILE A 278 -21.70 -12.27 7.36
C ILE A 278 -21.49 -11.03 8.23
#